data_AF-A0A3B9F5Z7-F1
#
_entry.id   AF-A0A3B9F5Z7-F1
#
_cell.length_a   1.000
_cell.length_b   1.000
_cell.length_c   1.000
_cell.angle_alpha   90.00
_cell.angle_beta   90.00
_cell.angle_gamma   90.00
#
_symmetry.space_group_name_H-M   'P 1'
#
loop_
_entity.id
_entity.type
_entity.pdbx_description
1 polymer ?
#
loop_
_entity_poly.entity_id
_entity_poly.type
_entity_poly.pdbx_seq_one_letter_code
_entity_poly.pdbx_strand_id
1 'polypeptide(L)'
;MIATQGKINQLLTESGCEHNQHSQKKNNKSCRQQAQPGAAQGGCAFDGAMIALVPITDAAHLVHGPIACSGNSWGSRGSLSSGSSLYKMGFTTDLTENDIIFGGEKRLYKAILEIADKYNPKAVFVYATCVTALIGDDIDAICKIAAKKTGLPVIPVNSAGFVGSKNLGNRIGGEALLDHVVGTAEPAYTTSYDINLIGEYNIAGEILNILPLF
;
A
#
# COMPACT_ATOMS: atom_id res chain seq x y z
N MET A 1 -12.93 -7.20 1.58
CA MET A 1 -12.90 -7.72 2.96
C MET A 1 -11.83 -6.96 3.74
N ILE A 2 -12.25 -6.20 4.75
CA ILE A 2 -11.36 -5.68 5.81
C ILE A 2 -10.44 -6.83 6.26
N ALA A 3 -9.13 -6.57 6.42
CA ALA A 3 -8.17 -7.58 6.86
C ALA A 3 -8.66 -8.23 8.16
N THR A 4 -9.20 -9.45 8.07
CA THR A 4 -9.80 -10.13 9.22
C THR A 4 -8.72 -10.44 10.24
N GLN A 5 -9.10 -10.59 11.52
CA GLN A 5 -8.16 -11.00 12.56
C GLN A 5 -7.42 -12.30 12.19
N GLY A 6 -8.10 -13.21 11.49
CA GLY A 6 -7.50 -14.43 10.93
C GLY A 6 -6.42 -14.16 9.89
N LYS A 7 -6.69 -13.31 8.89
CA LYS A 7 -5.70 -12.91 7.88
C LYS A 7 -4.54 -12.15 8.51
N ILE A 8 -4.79 -11.21 9.44
CA ILE A 8 -3.72 -10.50 10.18
C ILE A 8 -2.83 -11.49 10.92
N ASN A 9 -3.41 -12.47 11.62
CA ASN A 9 -2.63 -13.49 12.32
C ASN A 9 -1.77 -14.32 11.36
N GLN A 10 -2.29 -14.65 10.16
CA GLN A 10 -1.53 -15.31 9.12
C GLN A 10 -0.35 -14.44 8.64
N LEU A 11 -0.59 -13.14 8.40
CA LEU A 11 0.45 -12.20 7.99
C LEU A 11 1.56 -12.04 9.04
N LEU A 12 1.20 -12.10 10.32
CA LEU A 12 2.13 -12.05 11.45
C LEU A 12 2.84 -13.39 11.72
N THR A 13 2.55 -14.44 10.94
CA THR A 13 3.18 -15.75 11.07
C THR A 13 4.26 -15.91 10.00
N GLU A 14 5.52 -16.03 10.42
CA GLU A 14 6.69 -16.13 9.53
C GLU A 14 7.24 -17.55 9.52
N SER A 15 6.51 -18.47 8.87
CA SER A 15 6.90 -19.88 8.79
C SER A 15 8.16 -20.16 7.96
N GLY A 16 8.55 -19.25 7.06
CA GLY A 16 9.72 -19.40 6.18
C GLY A 16 11.02 -18.80 6.72
N CYS A 17 11.03 -18.16 7.88
CA CYS A 17 12.23 -17.53 8.45
C CYS A 17 13.13 -18.59 9.10
N GLU A 18 14.32 -18.84 8.56
CA GLU A 18 15.29 -19.82 9.08
C GLU A 18 15.75 -19.52 10.51
N HIS A 19 15.80 -18.23 10.90
CA HIS A 19 16.11 -17.82 12.28
C HIS A 19 15.03 -18.27 13.28
N ASN A 20 13.81 -18.56 12.80
CA ASN A 20 12.73 -19.13 13.60
C ASN A 20 12.73 -20.67 13.60
N GLN A 21 13.51 -21.34 12.74
CA GLN A 21 13.51 -22.81 12.63
C GLN A 21 14.26 -23.51 13.78
N HIS A 22 15.26 -22.86 14.38
CA HIS A 22 16.05 -23.43 15.49
C HIS A 22 15.33 -23.41 16.84
N SER A 23 14.20 -22.71 16.97
CA SER A 23 13.38 -22.71 18.18
C SER A 23 12.15 -23.58 17.97
N GLN A 24 12.32 -24.91 18.12
CA GLN A 24 11.22 -25.90 18.03
C GLN A 24 10.11 -25.73 19.09
N LYS A 25 10.09 -24.62 19.84
CA LYS A 25 9.01 -24.23 20.76
C LYS A 25 8.61 -22.75 20.57
N LYS A 26 7.48 -22.55 19.87
CA LYS A 26 6.47 -21.49 20.06
C LYS A 26 6.58 -20.08 19.44
N ASN A 27 7.59 -19.65 18.69
CA ASN A 27 7.64 -18.24 18.23
C ASN A 27 7.99 -18.01 16.74
N ASN A 28 7.24 -18.60 15.79
CA ASN A 28 7.23 -18.16 14.38
C ASN A 28 6.44 -16.84 14.19
N LYS A 29 6.63 -15.88 15.09
CA LYS A 29 5.87 -14.64 15.14
C LYS A 29 6.75 -13.52 14.59
N SER A 30 6.24 -12.78 13.62
CA SER A 30 6.86 -11.52 13.18
C SER A 30 7.06 -10.59 14.37
N CYS A 31 7.89 -9.56 14.21
CA CYS A 31 8.11 -8.58 15.26
C CYS A 31 6.78 -7.88 15.63
N ARG A 32 6.14 -8.33 16.70
CA ARG A 32 4.85 -7.79 17.22
C ARG A 32 5.03 -6.60 18.15
N GLN A 33 6.23 -6.01 18.18
CA GLN A 33 6.55 -4.97 19.14
C GLN A 33 5.66 -3.75 18.88
N GLN A 34 4.59 -3.64 19.67
CA GLN A 34 3.81 -2.43 19.78
C GLN A 34 4.60 -1.44 20.62
N ALA A 35 4.63 -0.19 20.16
CA ALA A 35 5.21 0.88 20.95
C ALA A 35 4.47 0.96 22.29
N GLN A 36 5.24 1.12 23.38
CA GLN A 36 4.62 1.41 24.67
C GLN A 36 3.93 2.77 24.59
N PRO A 37 2.72 2.94 25.17
CA PRO A 37 2.07 4.25 25.23
C PRO A 37 3.03 5.31 25.80
N GLY A 38 3.22 6.42 25.08
CA GLY A 38 4.17 7.48 25.43
C GLY A 38 5.58 7.30 24.86
N ALA A 39 5.92 6.15 24.29
CA ALA A 39 7.14 5.98 23.51
C ALA A 39 6.92 6.48 22.07
N ALA A 40 7.72 7.46 21.62
CA ALA A 40 7.61 8.06 20.30
C ALA A 40 8.23 7.20 19.18
N GLN A 41 7.94 5.90 19.14
CA GLN A 41 8.54 4.99 18.14
C GLN A 41 7.49 4.25 17.31
N GLY A 42 7.73 4.20 16.00
CA GLY A 42 7.04 3.32 15.06
C GLY A 42 5.89 4.01 14.31
N GLY A 43 5.99 3.99 12.97
CA GLY A 43 4.87 4.33 12.10
C GLY A 43 3.76 3.28 12.14
N CYS A 44 2.60 3.61 11.56
CA CYS A 44 1.42 2.73 11.52
C CYS A 44 1.39 1.84 10.26
N ALA A 45 0.44 0.90 10.19
CA ALA A 45 0.28 0.02 9.04
C ALA A 45 0.05 0.79 7.72
N PHE A 46 -0.67 1.91 7.75
CA PHE A 46 -0.86 2.77 6.57
C PHE A 46 0.47 3.32 6.08
N ASP A 47 1.30 3.86 6.98
CA ASP A 47 2.62 4.39 6.66
C ASP A 47 3.48 3.31 6.00
N GLY A 48 3.48 2.09 6.55
CA GLY A 48 4.20 0.95 5.95
C GLY A 48 3.72 0.58 4.56
N ALA A 49 2.40 0.41 4.38
CA ALA A 49 1.84 0.03 3.08
C ALA A 49 2.09 1.10 2.02
N MET A 50 1.94 2.38 2.38
CA MET A 50 2.18 3.49 1.48
C MET A 50 3.65 3.58 1.10
N ILE A 51 4.57 3.43 2.06
CA ILE A 51 6.00 3.38 1.80
C ILE A 51 6.33 2.22 0.85
N ALA A 52 5.86 1.00 1.10
CA ALA A 52 6.13 -0.12 0.21
C ALA A 52 5.67 0.10 -1.25
N LEU A 53 4.58 0.84 -1.46
CA LEU A 53 3.90 0.91 -2.75
C LEU A 53 4.08 2.22 -3.52
N VAL A 54 4.28 3.35 -2.85
CA VAL A 54 4.47 4.68 -3.49
C VAL A 54 5.57 4.72 -4.55
N PRO A 55 6.65 3.92 -4.47
CA PRO A 55 7.65 3.89 -5.55
C PRO A 55 7.15 3.33 -6.89
N ILE A 56 5.89 2.92 -7.03
CA ILE A 56 5.28 2.57 -8.32
C ILE A 56 4.91 3.86 -9.07
N THR A 57 5.85 4.32 -9.88
CA THR A 57 5.96 5.73 -10.28
C THR A 57 4.84 6.26 -11.19
N ASP A 58 4.17 5.37 -11.93
CA ASP A 58 3.11 5.65 -12.90
C ASP A 58 1.69 5.29 -12.41
N ALA A 59 1.57 4.92 -11.13
CA ALA A 59 0.31 4.74 -10.45
C ALA A 59 -0.10 5.99 -9.66
N ALA A 60 -1.40 6.15 -9.44
CA ALA A 60 -1.94 7.11 -8.51
C ALA A 60 -2.15 6.47 -7.13
N HIS A 61 -1.69 7.14 -6.07
CA HIS A 61 -1.81 6.67 -4.69
C HIS A 61 -2.85 7.50 -3.94
N LEU A 62 -4.09 7.00 -3.92
CA LEU A 62 -5.25 7.66 -3.29
C LEU A 62 -5.41 7.23 -1.84
N VAL A 63 -5.20 8.16 -0.92
CA VAL A 63 -5.46 7.95 0.50
C VAL A 63 -6.92 8.21 0.81
N HIS A 64 -7.67 7.19 1.22
CA HIS A 64 -9.05 7.33 1.62
C HIS A 64 -9.13 7.64 3.12
N GLY A 65 -9.28 8.92 3.45
CA GLY A 65 -9.30 9.39 4.84
C GLY A 65 -9.33 10.91 4.95
N PRO A 66 -9.28 11.45 6.18
CA PRO A 66 -9.02 12.86 6.43
C PRO A 66 -7.64 13.29 5.90
N ILE A 67 -7.45 14.58 5.60
CA ILE A 67 -6.22 15.12 5.01
C ILE A 67 -4.92 14.75 5.72
N ALA A 68 -4.94 14.58 7.04
CA ALA A 68 -3.73 14.44 7.85
C ALA A 68 -2.87 13.22 7.46
N CYS A 69 -3.47 12.11 7.06
CA CYS A 69 -2.70 10.93 6.63
C CYS A 69 -1.87 11.24 5.39
N SER A 70 -2.47 11.88 4.37
CA SER A 70 -1.78 12.28 3.15
C SER A 70 -0.80 13.42 3.41
N GLY A 71 -1.21 14.45 4.14
CA GLY A 71 -0.40 15.64 4.37
C GLY A 71 0.92 15.33 5.09
N ASN A 72 0.92 14.38 6.03
CA ASN A 72 2.13 14.00 6.76
C ASN A 72 3.03 13.01 5.99
N SER A 73 2.46 12.16 5.13
CA SER A 73 3.23 11.17 4.36
C SER A 73 3.73 11.70 3.02
N TRP A 74 3.14 12.78 2.50
CA TRP A 74 3.42 13.30 1.16
C TRP A 74 4.87 13.75 1.01
N GLY A 75 5.57 13.18 0.03
CA GLY A 75 6.96 13.52 -0.28
C GLY A 75 8.00 12.94 0.70
N SER A 76 7.59 12.16 1.69
CA SER A 76 8.48 11.69 2.78
C SER A 76 9.48 10.60 2.38
N ARG A 77 9.30 9.92 1.22
CA ARG A 77 10.08 8.71 0.91
C ARG A 77 11.40 8.96 0.15
N GLY A 78 11.48 10.00 -0.67
CA GLY A 78 12.71 10.33 -1.42
C GLY A 78 13.09 9.35 -2.56
N SER A 79 12.20 8.43 -2.95
CA SER A 79 12.40 7.57 -4.13
C SER A 79 12.51 8.39 -5.41
N LEU A 80 13.43 8.02 -6.30
CA LEU A 80 13.60 8.64 -7.62
C LEU A 80 12.97 7.78 -8.73
N SER A 81 12.60 8.45 -9.83
CA SER A 81 12.04 7.82 -11.04
C SER A 81 12.78 8.34 -12.27
N SER A 82 13.00 7.47 -13.25
CA SER A 82 13.51 7.81 -14.59
C SER A 82 12.39 8.06 -15.61
N GLY A 83 11.12 7.84 -15.24
CA GLY A 83 9.96 7.94 -16.12
C GLY A 83 8.87 8.83 -15.51
N SER A 84 7.73 8.23 -15.18
CA SER A 84 6.61 8.96 -14.60
C SER A 84 6.96 9.56 -13.23
N SER A 85 6.41 10.73 -12.94
CA SER A 85 6.48 11.37 -11.63
C SER A 85 5.14 11.42 -10.92
N LEU A 86 4.14 10.67 -11.39
CA LEU A 86 2.76 10.73 -10.88
C LEU A 86 2.67 10.36 -9.39
N TYR A 87 3.48 9.41 -8.94
CA TYR A 87 3.57 9.02 -7.52
C TYR A 87 3.94 10.16 -6.56
N LYS A 88 4.53 11.25 -7.08
CA LYS A 88 4.83 12.45 -6.29
C LYS A 88 3.60 13.31 -6.04
N MET A 89 2.46 13.05 -6.67
CA MET A 89 1.21 13.77 -6.42
C MET A 89 0.49 13.17 -5.21
N GLY A 90 0.02 14.03 -4.30
CA GLY A 90 -0.76 13.62 -3.14
C GLY A 90 -2.25 13.55 -3.47
N PHE A 91 -2.81 12.35 -3.55
CA PHE A 91 -4.25 12.15 -3.74
C PHE A 91 -4.93 11.77 -2.43
N THR A 92 -6.05 12.42 -2.13
CA THR A 92 -6.85 12.13 -0.93
C THR A 92 -8.32 12.36 -1.17
N THR A 93 -9.17 11.64 -0.43
CA THR A 93 -10.60 11.94 -0.40
C THR A 93 -10.94 13.12 0.51
N ASP A 94 -10.02 13.53 1.40
CA ASP A 94 -10.18 14.61 2.37
C ASP A 94 -11.55 14.58 3.08
N LEU A 95 -11.80 13.51 3.82
CA LEU A 95 -13.10 13.25 4.43
C LEU A 95 -13.50 14.35 5.41
N THR A 96 -14.74 14.81 5.25
CA THR A 96 -15.41 15.73 6.17
C THR A 96 -16.21 14.96 7.21
N GLU A 97 -16.70 15.67 8.23
CA GLU A 97 -17.58 15.11 9.25
C GLU A 97 -18.83 14.43 8.65
N ASN A 98 -19.41 15.00 7.59
CA ASN A 98 -20.54 14.38 6.89
C ASN A 98 -20.17 13.03 6.26
N ASP A 99 -18.96 12.89 5.71
CA ASP A 99 -18.51 11.61 5.17
C ASP A 99 -18.29 10.57 6.29
N ILE A 100 -17.91 11.02 7.49
CA ILE A 100 -17.76 10.13 8.66
C ILE A 100 -19.13 9.66 9.14
N ILE A 101 -20.13 10.53 9.18
CA ILE A 101 -21.50 10.21 9.63
C ILE A 101 -22.23 9.32 8.63
N PHE A 102 -22.10 9.60 7.33
CA PHE A 102 -22.91 8.99 6.27
C PHE A 102 -22.16 7.98 5.39
N GLY A 103 -20.86 7.77 5.61
CA GLY A 103 -20.00 6.90 4.82
C GLY A 103 -19.24 7.64 3.70
N GLY A 104 -17.98 7.22 3.48
CA GLY A 104 -17.06 7.84 2.53
C GLY A 104 -17.09 7.26 1.12
N GLU A 105 -17.80 6.14 0.91
CA GLU A 105 -17.77 5.34 -0.32
C GLU A 105 -18.12 6.13 -1.59
N LYS A 106 -19.16 6.98 -1.55
CA LYS A 106 -19.56 7.81 -2.70
C LYS A 106 -18.47 8.81 -3.07
N ARG A 107 -17.77 9.34 -2.07
CA ARG A 107 -16.67 10.29 -2.26
C ARG A 107 -15.44 9.59 -2.81
N LEU A 108 -15.13 8.40 -2.30
CA LEU A 108 -14.07 7.54 -2.83
C LEU A 108 -14.30 7.22 -4.30
N TYR A 109 -15.50 6.76 -4.66
CA TYR A 109 -15.83 6.43 -6.06
C TYR A 109 -15.61 7.63 -6.99
N LYS A 110 -16.13 8.81 -6.63
CA LYS A 110 -15.94 10.05 -7.40
C LYS A 110 -14.46 10.43 -7.53
N ALA A 111 -13.69 10.33 -6.45
CA ALA A 111 -12.26 10.62 -6.47
C ALA A 111 -11.49 9.70 -7.42
N ILE A 112 -11.80 8.39 -7.43
CA ILE A 112 -11.17 7.45 -8.37
C ILE A 112 -11.50 7.82 -9.83
N LEU A 113 -12.75 8.16 -10.13
CA LEU A 113 -13.14 8.57 -11.48
C LEU A 113 -12.43 9.87 -11.91
N GLU A 114 -12.33 10.84 -11.01
CA GLU A 114 -11.65 12.11 -11.28
C GLU A 114 -10.14 11.90 -11.52
N ILE A 115 -9.50 11.02 -10.74
CA ILE A 115 -8.09 10.65 -10.95
C ILE A 115 -7.91 9.99 -12.32
N ALA A 116 -8.77 9.04 -12.66
CA ALA A 116 -8.72 8.34 -13.93
C ALA A 116 -8.85 9.31 -15.12
N ASP A 117 -9.82 10.22 -15.07
CA ASP A 117 -10.10 11.19 -16.12
C ASP A 117 -8.97 12.23 -16.29
N LYS A 118 -8.49 12.81 -15.18
CA LYS A 118 -7.54 13.93 -15.22
C LYS A 118 -6.08 13.51 -15.39
N TYR A 119 -5.69 12.38 -14.83
CA TYR A 119 -4.27 11.98 -14.75
C TYR A 119 -3.94 10.73 -15.56
N ASN A 120 -4.95 9.96 -15.98
CA ASN A 120 -4.80 8.74 -16.77
C ASN A 120 -3.65 7.80 -16.27
N PRO A 121 -3.64 7.42 -14.98
CA PRO A 121 -2.60 6.56 -14.41
C PRO A 121 -2.65 5.14 -15.00
N LYS A 122 -1.56 4.38 -14.81
CA LYS A 122 -1.56 2.93 -15.14
C LYS A 122 -2.35 2.09 -14.13
N ALA A 123 -2.45 2.56 -12.90
CA ALA A 123 -3.25 1.93 -11.84
C ALA A 123 -3.58 2.96 -10.75
N VAL A 124 -4.60 2.66 -9.94
CA VAL A 124 -4.95 3.45 -8.74
C VAL A 124 -4.87 2.56 -7.51
N PHE A 125 -3.95 2.85 -6.59
CA PHE A 125 -3.91 2.23 -5.27
C PHE A 125 -4.77 3.04 -4.30
N VAL A 126 -5.68 2.38 -3.59
CA VAL A 126 -6.62 3.00 -2.66
C VAL A 126 -6.32 2.54 -1.24
N TYR A 127 -5.83 3.44 -0.40
CA TYR A 127 -5.43 3.11 0.97
C TYR A 127 -6.56 3.40 1.96
N ALA A 128 -7.04 2.37 2.67
CA ALA A 128 -7.89 2.57 3.84
C ALA A 128 -7.08 3.18 4.99
N THR A 129 -7.68 4.15 5.67
CA THR A 129 -7.13 4.74 6.90
C THR A 129 -7.96 4.34 8.12
N CYS A 130 -7.60 4.84 9.31
CA CYS A 130 -8.27 4.48 10.55
C CYS A 130 -9.78 4.79 10.51
N VAL A 131 -10.16 5.97 10.01
CA VAL A 131 -11.56 6.41 10.04
C VAL A 131 -12.43 5.59 9.10
N THR A 132 -11.98 5.38 7.85
CA THR A 132 -12.75 4.65 6.84
C THR A 132 -12.97 3.19 7.22
N ALA A 133 -11.96 2.56 7.84
CA ALA A 133 -12.09 1.21 8.35
C ALA A 133 -13.01 1.10 9.59
N LEU A 134 -13.05 2.14 10.43
CA LEU A 134 -13.94 2.17 11.62
C LEU A 134 -15.40 2.38 11.24
N ILE A 135 -15.69 3.26 10.28
CA ILE A 135 -17.06 3.48 9.80
C ILE A 135 -17.55 2.36 8.88
N GLY A 136 -16.65 1.48 8.44
CA GLY A 136 -16.97 0.26 7.71
C GLY A 136 -17.16 0.45 6.21
N ASP A 137 -16.51 1.45 5.60
CA ASP A 137 -16.53 1.63 4.14
C ASP A 137 -15.97 0.38 3.42
N ASP A 138 -16.74 -0.18 2.49
CA ASP A 138 -16.31 -1.34 1.68
C ASP A 138 -15.48 -0.90 0.48
N ILE A 139 -14.21 -0.59 0.75
CA ILE A 139 -13.29 -0.12 -0.29
C ILE A 139 -13.08 -1.15 -1.40
N ASP A 140 -13.19 -2.45 -1.11
CA ASP A 140 -13.00 -3.51 -2.10
C ASP A 140 -14.15 -3.51 -3.12
N ALA A 141 -15.38 -3.38 -2.65
CA ALA A 141 -16.55 -3.24 -3.52
C ALA A 141 -16.45 -1.98 -4.40
N ILE A 142 -16.07 -0.84 -3.81
CA ILE A 142 -15.93 0.41 -4.56
C ILE A 142 -14.79 0.34 -5.58
N CYS A 143 -13.63 -0.21 -5.22
CA CYS A 143 -12.51 -0.40 -6.15
C CYS A 143 -12.92 -1.28 -7.33
N LYS A 144 -13.65 -2.38 -7.08
CA LYS A 144 -14.16 -3.26 -8.14
C LYS A 144 -15.14 -2.57 -9.08
N ILE A 145 -16.05 -1.74 -8.56
CA ILE A 145 -17.00 -0.98 -9.37
C ILE A 145 -16.26 0.08 -10.19
N ALA A 146 -15.34 0.82 -9.56
CA ALA A 146 -14.54 1.85 -10.22
C ALA A 146 -13.66 1.27 -11.33
N ALA A 147 -12.98 0.15 -11.08
CA ALA A 147 -12.15 -0.53 -12.08
C ALA A 147 -12.96 -0.91 -13.34
N LYS A 148 -14.18 -1.44 -13.16
CA LYS A 148 -15.08 -1.72 -14.29
C LYS A 148 -15.49 -0.47 -15.06
N LYS A 149 -15.65 0.65 -14.36
CA LYS A 149 -16.09 1.91 -14.98
C LYS A 149 -14.97 2.61 -15.73
N THR A 150 -13.75 2.60 -15.20
CA THR A 150 -12.59 3.31 -15.75
C THR A 150 -11.78 2.45 -16.72
N GLY A 151 -11.88 1.12 -16.62
CA GLY A 151 -11.00 0.20 -17.35
C GLY A 151 -9.57 0.15 -16.79
N LEU A 152 -9.31 0.81 -15.66
CA LEU A 152 -8.02 0.81 -14.99
C LEU A 152 -8.00 -0.21 -13.84
N PRO A 153 -6.85 -0.82 -13.54
CA PRO A 153 -6.64 -1.52 -12.27
C PRO A 153 -6.84 -0.55 -11.09
N VAL A 154 -7.79 -0.87 -10.20
CA VAL A 154 -8.01 -0.14 -8.94
C VAL A 154 -7.81 -1.11 -7.79
N ILE A 155 -6.73 -0.94 -7.03
CA ILE A 155 -6.24 -1.90 -6.05
C ILE A 155 -6.57 -1.40 -4.64
N PRO A 156 -7.44 -2.12 -3.89
CA PRO A 156 -7.70 -1.80 -2.49
C PRO A 156 -6.51 -2.21 -1.61
N VAL A 157 -6.10 -1.32 -0.71
CA VAL A 157 -5.04 -1.55 0.27
C VAL A 157 -5.64 -1.34 1.66
N ASN A 158 -6.07 -2.43 2.28
CA ASN A 158 -6.71 -2.46 3.59
C ASN A 158 -5.68 -2.29 4.74
N SER A 159 -5.06 -1.11 4.82
CA SER A 159 -3.92 -0.81 5.70
C SER A 159 -4.26 0.19 6.82
N ALA A 160 -5.46 0.13 7.41
CA ALA A 160 -5.84 1.05 8.48
C ALA A 160 -4.80 1.08 9.61
N GLY A 161 -4.42 2.27 10.08
CA GLY A 161 -3.25 2.44 10.95
C GLY A 161 -3.29 1.64 12.26
N PHE A 162 -4.48 1.41 12.82
CA PHE A 162 -4.66 0.63 14.05
C PHE A 162 -4.46 -0.88 13.87
N VAL A 163 -4.40 -1.39 12.63
CA VAL A 163 -4.24 -2.83 12.34
C VAL A 163 -2.86 -3.34 12.76
N GLY A 164 -1.85 -2.48 12.79
CA GLY A 164 -0.55 -2.82 13.35
C GLY A 164 0.56 -1.82 13.02
N SER A 165 1.79 -2.28 13.18
CA SER A 165 2.99 -1.47 12.95
C SER A 165 3.28 -1.26 11.47
N LYS A 166 4.20 -0.34 11.18
CA LYS A 166 4.79 -0.13 9.85
C LYS A 166 5.26 -1.42 9.17
N ASN A 167 5.83 -2.36 9.92
CA ASN A 167 6.27 -3.64 9.35
C ASN A 167 5.08 -4.46 8.80
N LEU A 168 4.00 -4.58 9.58
CA LEU A 168 2.77 -5.21 9.09
C LEU A 168 2.21 -4.45 7.88
N GLY A 169 2.30 -3.12 7.89
CA GLY A 169 1.98 -2.28 6.74
C GLY A 169 2.71 -2.67 5.46
N ASN A 170 4.04 -2.80 5.51
CA ASN A 170 4.84 -3.25 4.37
C ASN A 170 4.34 -4.58 3.82
N ARG A 171 4.03 -5.52 4.71
CA ARG A 171 3.50 -6.82 4.33
C ARG A 171 2.11 -6.73 3.70
N ILE A 172 1.21 -5.90 4.23
CA ILE A 172 -0.10 -5.65 3.62
C ILE A 172 0.07 -5.06 2.21
N GLY A 173 1.01 -4.12 2.02
CA GLY A 173 1.33 -3.59 0.70
C GLY A 173 1.83 -4.67 -0.27
N GLY A 174 2.75 -5.52 0.18
CA GLY A 174 3.24 -6.65 -0.62
C GLY A 174 2.14 -7.65 -0.99
N GLU A 175 1.24 -7.98 -0.05
CA GLU A 175 0.10 -8.87 -0.34
C GLU A 175 -0.87 -8.23 -1.31
N ALA A 176 -1.09 -6.91 -1.27
CA ALA A 176 -1.91 -6.23 -2.27
C ALA A 176 -1.32 -6.37 -3.70
N LEU A 177 0.02 -6.37 -3.84
CA LEU A 177 0.66 -6.66 -5.12
C LEU A 177 0.45 -8.13 -5.53
N LEU A 178 0.62 -9.07 -4.59
CA LEU A 178 0.44 -10.49 -4.88
C LEU A 178 -1.00 -10.84 -5.27
N ASP A 179 -1.98 -10.26 -4.57
CA ASP A 179 -3.40 -10.57 -4.75
C ASP A 179 -3.99 -9.90 -6.01
N HIS A 180 -3.44 -8.75 -6.44
CA HIS A 180 -4.07 -7.93 -7.48
C HIS A 180 -3.20 -7.57 -8.69
N VAL A 181 -1.87 -7.73 -8.62
CA VAL A 181 -0.95 -7.20 -9.64
C VAL A 181 -0.03 -8.28 -10.22
N VAL A 182 0.70 -9.00 -9.38
CA VAL A 182 1.64 -10.02 -9.82
C VAL A 182 0.89 -11.16 -10.53
N GLY A 183 1.38 -11.56 -11.70
CA GLY A 183 0.74 -12.60 -12.53
C GLY A 183 -0.39 -12.11 -13.43
N THR A 184 -0.68 -10.81 -13.46
CA THR A 184 -1.69 -10.24 -14.38
C THR A 184 -1.17 -10.01 -15.81
N ALA A 185 0.14 -10.03 -16.00
CA ALA A 185 0.81 -9.91 -17.29
C ALA A 185 2.17 -10.62 -17.27
N GLU A 186 2.61 -11.05 -18.44
CA GLU A 186 3.96 -11.56 -18.69
C GLU A 186 4.71 -10.59 -19.61
N PRO A 187 6.04 -10.47 -19.48
CA PRO A 187 6.83 -9.65 -20.38
C PRO A 187 6.73 -10.18 -21.82
N ALA A 188 6.71 -9.27 -22.80
CA ALA A 188 6.59 -9.63 -24.22
C ALA A 188 7.80 -10.43 -24.75
N TYR A 189 8.94 -10.32 -24.08
CA TYR A 189 10.18 -11.00 -24.41
C TYR A 189 10.95 -11.31 -23.12
N THR A 190 11.61 -12.47 -23.09
CA THR A 190 12.47 -12.89 -21.98
C THR A 190 13.82 -13.37 -22.49
N THR A 191 14.83 -13.28 -21.63
CA THR A 191 16.17 -13.83 -21.85
C THR A 191 16.50 -14.91 -20.83
N SER A 192 17.62 -15.60 -21.05
CA SER A 192 18.13 -16.61 -20.11
C SER A 192 18.68 -16.04 -18.80
N TYR A 193 18.80 -14.71 -18.68
CA TYR A 193 19.47 -14.03 -17.55
C TYR A 193 18.63 -12.92 -16.92
N ASP A 194 17.31 -12.89 -17.17
CA ASP A 194 16.44 -11.88 -16.60
C ASP A 194 16.34 -12.05 -15.07
N ILE A 195 16.53 -10.94 -14.34
CA ILE A 195 16.46 -10.91 -12.88
C ILE A 195 15.58 -9.75 -12.39
N ASN A 196 15.01 -9.89 -11.20
CA ASN A 196 14.28 -8.84 -10.50
C ASN A 196 14.97 -8.51 -9.18
N LEU A 197 15.07 -7.22 -8.85
CA LEU A 197 15.54 -6.74 -7.56
C LEU A 197 14.34 -6.50 -6.64
N ILE A 198 14.18 -7.32 -5.60
CA ILE A 198 13.03 -7.28 -4.71
C ILE A 198 13.39 -6.55 -3.42
N GLY A 199 12.54 -5.61 -3.00
CA GLY A 199 12.76 -4.80 -1.79
C GLY A 199 13.64 -3.57 -2.02
N GLU A 200 13.87 -3.20 -3.28
CA GLU A 200 14.56 -2.00 -3.70
C GLU A 200 13.55 -0.89 -4.03
N TYR A 201 13.80 0.34 -3.57
CA TYR A 201 12.85 1.47 -3.67
C TYR A 201 13.44 2.72 -4.34
N ASN A 202 14.68 2.62 -4.82
CA ASN A 202 15.46 3.68 -5.44
C ASN A 202 15.51 4.97 -4.60
N ILE A 203 15.74 4.81 -3.30
CA ILE A 203 15.85 5.95 -2.36
C ILE A 203 17.08 6.74 -2.75
N ALA A 204 16.94 8.06 -2.92
CA ALA A 204 18.05 8.94 -3.29
C ALA A 204 18.85 8.51 -4.55
N GLY A 205 18.29 7.65 -5.40
CA GLY A 205 18.98 7.19 -6.61
C GLY A 205 19.93 5.99 -6.40
N GLU A 206 19.84 5.29 -5.26
CA GLU A 206 20.75 4.18 -4.93
C GLU A 206 20.88 3.13 -6.05
N ILE A 207 19.80 2.83 -6.77
CA ILE A 207 19.81 1.84 -7.84
C ILE A 207 20.76 2.21 -8.99
N LEU A 208 20.96 3.51 -9.23
CA LEU A 208 21.82 4.00 -10.31
C LEU A 208 23.29 3.63 -10.08
N ASN A 209 23.68 3.40 -8.83
CA ASN A 209 25.03 2.96 -8.48
C ASN A 209 25.22 1.45 -8.69
N ILE A 210 24.12 0.68 -8.70
CA ILE A 210 24.14 -0.78 -8.77
C ILE A 210 23.92 -1.26 -10.22
N LEU A 211 23.08 -0.57 -11.00
CA LEU A 211 22.76 -0.94 -12.38
C LEU A 211 23.98 -1.21 -13.28
N PRO A 212 25.11 -0.46 -13.20
CA PRO A 212 26.29 -0.74 -14.02
C PRO A 212 27.02 -2.06 -13.72
N LEU A 213 26.63 -2.77 -12.65
CA LEU A 213 27.23 -4.06 -12.26
C LEU A 213 26.56 -5.27 -12.91
N PHE A 214 25.44 -5.08 -13.60
CA PHE A 214 24.69 -6.10 -14.32
C PHE A 214 24.75 -5.84 -15.84
#